data_AF-A0A6S7JY74-F1
#
_entry.id   AF-A0A6S7JY74-F1
#
_cell.length_a   1.000
_cell.length_b   1.000
_cell.length_c   1.000
_cell.angle_alpha   90.00
_cell.angle_beta   90.00
_cell.angle_gamma   90.00
#
_symmetry.space_group_name_H-M   'P 1'
#
loop_
_entity.id
_entity.type
_entity.pdbx_description
1 polymer ?
#
loop_
_entity_poly.entity_id
_entity_poly.type
_entity_poly.pdbx_seq_one_letter_code
_entity_poly.pdbx_strand_id
1 'polypeptide(L)'
;MSKDEQKDSSLVGYIHKLSPIKTSSKNTNTKYFDCKIQVANEKAVRVVCYSPEKRVTIQQAWQNNSPVKIVGTKRNRTTTFNANSEEYTITKPAKITRAVVDFEMNESVAHHLVTVKDSLCANIFETVDLKVKTRKKATHNHQ
;
A
#
# COMPACT_ATOMS: atom_id res chain seq x y z
N MET A 1 18.70 19.53 -21.95
CA MET A 1 18.31 18.12 -21.71
C MET A 1 19.00 17.66 -20.44
N SER A 2 18.36 17.79 -19.28
CA SER A 2 18.97 17.45 -18.00
C SER A 2 18.51 16.05 -17.58
N LYS A 3 19.45 15.11 -17.54
CA LYS A 3 19.23 13.79 -16.96
C LYS A 3 19.17 13.97 -15.45
N ASP A 4 17.97 14.05 -14.89
CA ASP A 4 17.79 13.98 -13.44
C ASP A 4 18.29 12.61 -12.96
N GLU A 5 19.35 12.63 -12.18
CA GLU A 5 19.92 11.50 -11.44
C GLU A 5 18.82 10.86 -10.59
N GLN A 6 18.28 9.74 -11.07
CA GLN A 6 17.32 8.93 -10.35
C GLN A 6 18.09 8.23 -9.22
N LYS A 7 18.21 8.88 -8.06
CA LYS A 7 18.79 8.27 -6.86
C LYS A 7 18.03 6.97 -6.56
N ASP A 8 18.67 5.83 -6.78
CA ASP A 8 18.11 4.51 -6.50
C ASP A 8 17.75 4.43 -5.02
N SER A 9 16.45 4.52 -4.71
CA SER A 9 15.97 4.29 -3.35
C SER A 9 15.74 2.80 -3.11
N SER A 10 16.02 2.36 -1.89
CA SER A 10 15.67 1.02 -1.43
C SER A 10 14.59 1.10 -0.37
N LEU A 11 13.60 0.22 -0.44
CA LEU A 11 12.60 0.02 0.60
C LEU A 11 12.86 -1.31 1.31
N VAL A 12 12.75 -1.31 2.63
CA VAL A 12 12.87 -2.52 3.45
C VAL A 12 11.67 -2.60 4.37
N GLY A 13 11.05 -3.78 4.49
CA GLY A 13 9.89 -3.91 5.36
C GLY A 13 9.03 -5.14 5.12
N TYR A 14 7.94 -5.23 5.88
CA TYR A 14 6.92 -6.26 5.72
C TYR A 14 5.88 -5.85 4.68
N ILE A 15 5.45 -6.79 3.85
CA ILE A 15 4.37 -6.55 2.89
C ILE A 15 3.04 -6.70 3.62
N HIS A 16 2.18 -5.71 3.42
CA HIS A 16 0.78 -5.67 3.85
C HIS A 16 -0.12 -5.50 2.63
N LYS A 17 -1.36 -5.99 2.72
CA LYS A 17 -2.42 -5.83 1.69
C LYS A 17 -1.89 -5.96 0.25
N LEU A 18 -1.82 -7.17 -0.29
CA LEU A 18 -1.38 -7.40 -1.67
C LEU A 18 -2.58 -7.42 -2.64
N SER A 19 -2.61 -6.52 -3.62
CA SER A 19 -3.67 -6.53 -4.63
C SER A 19 -3.53 -7.70 -5.62
N PRO A 20 -4.63 -8.11 -6.28
CA PRO A 20 -4.52 -8.88 -7.52
C PRO A 20 -3.81 -8.07 -8.61
N ILE A 21 -3.38 -8.74 -9.68
CA ILE A 21 -2.90 -8.05 -10.88
C ILE A 21 -4.09 -7.39 -11.56
N LYS A 22 -3.98 -6.09 -11.76
CA LYS A 22 -4.94 -5.22 -12.42
C LYS A 22 -4.42 -4.83 -13.79
N THR A 23 -5.33 -4.49 -14.70
CA THR A 23 -5.01 -3.92 -16.01
C THR A 23 -5.35 -2.44 -15.99
N SER A 24 -4.46 -1.59 -16.51
CA SER A 24 -4.72 -0.15 -16.56
C SER A 24 -5.87 0.18 -17.52
N SER A 25 -6.77 1.04 -17.09
CA SER A 25 -7.88 1.53 -17.92
C SER A 25 -7.40 2.39 -19.08
N LYS A 26 -6.25 3.05 -18.96
CA LYS A 26 -5.67 3.92 -20.00
C LYS A 26 -4.85 3.16 -21.04
N ASN A 27 -4.24 2.04 -20.63
CA ASN A 27 -3.43 1.20 -21.50
C ASN A 27 -3.61 -0.26 -21.08
N THR A 28 -4.36 -1.01 -21.87
CA THR A 28 -4.72 -2.41 -21.58
C THR A 28 -3.52 -3.37 -21.61
N ASN A 29 -2.39 -2.97 -22.19
CA ASN A 29 -1.15 -3.73 -22.14
C ASN A 29 -0.40 -3.53 -20.81
N THR A 30 -0.71 -2.47 -20.06
CA THR A 30 -0.08 -2.19 -18.78
C THR A 30 -0.79 -2.93 -17.67
N LYS A 31 -0.16 -4.03 -17.21
CA LYS A 31 -0.56 -4.75 -16.01
C LYS A 31 0.23 -4.26 -14.81
N TYR A 32 -0.43 -4.17 -13.67
CA TYR A 32 0.19 -3.72 -12.43
C TYR A 32 -0.45 -4.36 -11.22
N PHE A 33 0.22 -4.32 -10.09
CA PHE A 33 -0.37 -4.59 -8.80
C PHE A 33 0.17 -3.59 -7.79
N ASP A 34 -0.55 -3.42 -6.69
CA ASP A 34 -0.13 -2.57 -5.60
C ASP A 34 -0.12 -3.33 -4.27
N CYS A 35 0.77 -2.92 -3.38
CA CYS A 35 0.82 -3.39 -2.01
C CYS A 35 1.10 -2.23 -1.05
N LYS A 36 0.89 -2.45 0.23
CA LYS A 36 1.45 -1.61 1.29
C LYS A 36 2.72 -2.27 1.83
N ILE A 37 3.73 -1.48 2.18
CA ILE A 37 4.93 -1.99 2.86
C ILE A 37 5.07 -1.24 4.17
N GLN A 38 5.09 -1.97 5.29
CA GLN A 38 5.44 -1.43 6.60
C GLN A 38 6.95 -1.26 6.67
N VAL A 39 7.38 0.00 6.73
CA VAL A 39 8.79 0.41 6.74
C VAL A 39 9.28 0.78 8.15
N ALA A 40 8.37 0.88 9.12
CA ALA A 40 8.65 1.05 10.55
C ALA A 40 7.43 0.58 11.38
N ASN A 41 7.53 0.54 12.71
CA ASN A 41 6.47 0.08 13.62
C ASN A 41 5.07 0.67 13.35
N GLU A 42 5.01 1.96 13.00
CA GLU A 42 3.76 2.72 12.79
C GLU A 42 3.67 3.36 11.40
N LYS A 43 4.54 2.95 10.46
CA LYS A 43 4.61 3.55 9.13
C LYS A 43 4.50 2.50 8.05
N ALA A 44 3.49 2.66 7.19
CA ALA A 44 3.42 1.98 5.90
C ALA A 44 3.35 2.95 4.74
N VAL A 45 3.90 2.52 3.61
CA VAL A 45 3.89 3.26 2.35
C VAL A 45 3.22 2.42 1.27
N ARG A 46 2.56 3.09 0.32
CA ARG A 46 1.98 2.38 -0.83
C ARG A 46 3.05 2.15 -1.88
N VAL A 47 3.05 0.97 -2.47
CA VAL A 47 4.00 0.58 -3.51
C VAL A 47 3.26 0.01 -4.71
N VAL A 48 3.56 0.52 -5.89
CA VAL A 48 2.99 0.07 -7.17
C VAL A 48 4.07 -0.63 -7.98
N CYS A 49 3.74 -1.76 -8.61
CA CYS A 49 4.64 -2.52 -9.45
C CYS A 49 4.03 -2.75 -10.83
N TYR A 50 4.76 -2.38 -11.88
CA TYR A 50 4.39 -2.58 -13.29
C TYR A 50 5.06 -3.81 -13.92
N SER A 51 5.63 -4.68 -13.09
CA SER A 51 6.28 -5.94 -13.45
C SER A 51 5.54 -7.10 -12.78
N PRO A 52 4.43 -7.59 -13.37
CA PRO A 52 3.58 -8.64 -12.78
C PRO A 52 4.35 -9.90 -12.38
N GLU A 53 5.43 -10.23 -13.09
CA GLU A 53 6.32 -11.36 -12.81
C GLU A 53 6.92 -11.31 -11.39
N LYS A 54 7.16 -10.11 -10.84
CA LYS A 54 7.69 -9.94 -9.48
C LYS A 54 6.64 -10.22 -8.40
N ARG A 55 5.36 -10.34 -8.77
CA ARG A 55 4.27 -10.58 -7.81
C ARG A 55 4.43 -11.91 -7.08
N VAL A 56 4.99 -12.95 -7.73
CA VAL A 56 5.17 -14.27 -7.11
C VAL A 56 6.09 -14.16 -5.89
N THR A 57 7.24 -13.49 -6.04
CA THR A 57 8.19 -13.27 -4.94
C THR A 57 7.58 -12.43 -3.82
N ILE A 58 6.85 -11.36 -4.16
CA ILE A 58 6.14 -10.52 -3.18
C ILE A 58 5.04 -11.31 -2.46
N GLN A 59 4.30 -12.16 -3.18
CA GLN A 59 3.25 -12.98 -2.60
C GLN A 59 3.81 -14.01 -1.63
N GLN A 60 4.90 -14.68 -1.97
CA GLN A 60 5.58 -15.61 -1.07
C GLN A 60 6.04 -14.91 0.21
N ALA A 61 6.65 -13.74 0.09
CA ALA A 61 7.09 -12.97 1.24
C ALA A 61 5.93 -12.51 2.12
N TRP A 62 4.82 -12.10 1.50
CA TRP A 62 3.57 -11.72 2.18
C TRP A 62 2.95 -12.89 2.93
N GLN A 63 2.82 -14.06 2.31
CA GLN A 63 2.24 -15.26 2.92
C GLN A 63 3.09 -15.78 4.10
N ASN A 64 4.41 -15.63 4.00
CA ASN A 64 5.34 -16.07 5.05
C ASN A 64 5.57 -15.02 6.14
N ASN A 65 4.89 -13.87 6.09
CA ASN A 65 5.14 -12.72 6.98
C ASN A 65 6.65 -12.42 7.10
N SER A 66 7.37 -12.48 5.98
CA SER A 66 8.83 -12.30 5.94
C SER A 66 9.18 -10.93 5.38
N PRO A 67 10.15 -10.22 5.97
CA PRO A 67 10.53 -8.89 5.50
C PRO A 67 11.34 -8.99 4.20
N VAL A 68 11.17 -8.00 3.34
CA VAL A 68 11.85 -7.90 2.05
C VAL A 68 12.61 -6.59 1.91
N LYS A 69 13.70 -6.63 1.15
CA LYS A 69 14.43 -5.46 0.65
C LYS A 69 14.22 -5.36 -0.85
N ILE A 70 13.70 -4.23 -1.29
CA ILE A 70 13.45 -3.88 -2.68
C ILE A 70 14.42 -2.77 -3.06
N VAL A 71 15.39 -3.08 -3.92
CA VAL A 71 16.38 -2.14 -4.45
C VAL A 71 15.96 -1.70 -5.84
N GLY A 72 15.95 -0.40 -6.11
CA GLY A 72 15.49 0.16 -7.39
C GLY A 72 14.03 0.60 -7.34
N THR A 73 13.62 1.25 -6.24
CA THR A 73 12.32 1.91 -6.13
C THR A 73 12.45 3.38 -6.50
N LYS A 74 11.39 3.93 -7.08
CA LYS A 74 11.26 5.35 -7.40
C LYS A 74 10.17 5.96 -6.53
N ARG A 75 10.50 6.99 -5.75
CA ARG A 75 9.48 7.75 -5.01
C ARG A 75 8.62 8.54 -6.00
N ASN A 76 7.30 8.38 -5.93
CA ASN A 76 6.36 9.16 -6.71
C ASN A 76 6.15 10.52 -6.03
N ARG A 77 6.05 11.59 -6.82
CA ARG A 77 5.66 12.89 -6.27
C ARG A 77 4.21 12.80 -5.80
N THR A 78 3.94 13.35 -4.61
CA THR A 78 2.59 13.47 -4.08
C THR A 78 1.72 14.21 -5.10
N THR A 79 0.68 13.55 -5.59
CA THR A 79 -0.35 14.23 -6.39
C THR A 79 -1.26 15.02 -5.45
N THR A 80 -1.84 16.12 -5.91
CA THR A 80 -2.80 16.95 -5.15
C THR A 80 -3.96 16.15 -4.54
N PHE A 81 -4.31 15.01 -5.12
CA PHE A 81 -5.36 14.09 -4.64
C PHE A 81 -4.96 13.19 -3.47
N ASN A 82 -3.66 13.08 -3.14
CA ASN A 82 -3.15 12.17 -2.10
C ASN A 82 -1.93 12.80 -1.41
N ALA A 83 -2.09 14.02 -0.89
CA ALA A 83 -1.00 14.80 -0.30
C ALA A 83 -0.33 14.11 0.91
N ASN A 84 -1.06 13.23 1.61
CA ASN A 84 -0.62 12.62 2.86
C ASN A 84 -0.06 11.19 2.72
N SER A 85 -0.04 10.59 1.52
CA SER A 85 0.48 9.22 1.33
C SER A 85 1.75 9.19 0.48
N GLU A 86 2.85 8.73 1.09
CA GLU A 86 4.07 8.41 0.35
C GLU A 86 3.82 7.18 -0.54
N GLU A 87 4.03 7.35 -1.84
CA GLU A 87 3.90 6.28 -2.82
C GLU A 87 5.24 6.03 -3.53
N TYR A 88 5.55 4.76 -3.77
CA TYR A 88 6.74 4.33 -4.50
C TYR A 88 6.38 3.41 -5.66
N THR A 89 7.18 3.45 -6.71
CA THR A 89 7.10 2.54 -7.85
C THR A 89 8.28 1.57 -7.83
N ILE A 90 8.01 0.26 -7.93
CA ILE A 90 9.03 -0.76 -8.21
C ILE A 90 9.36 -0.71 -9.69
N THR A 91 10.61 -0.37 -10.01
CA THR A 91 11.07 -0.32 -11.40
C THR A 91 11.29 -1.73 -11.96
N LYS A 92 11.30 -1.88 -13.29
CA LYS A 92 11.61 -3.16 -13.95
C LYS A 92 12.94 -3.79 -13.50
N PRO A 93 14.07 -3.05 -13.42
CA PRO A 93 15.35 -3.62 -12.96
C PRO A 93 15.41 -3.87 -11.44
N ALA A 94 14.35 -3.53 -10.69
CA ALA A 94 14.38 -3.65 -9.24
C ALA A 94 14.63 -5.09 -8.78
N LYS A 95 15.43 -5.25 -7.74
CA LYS A 95 15.74 -6.55 -7.13
C LYS A 95 15.00 -6.68 -5.81
N ILE A 96 14.34 -7.82 -5.61
CA ILE A 96 13.62 -8.15 -4.38
C ILE A 96 14.38 -9.28 -3.70
N THR A 97 14.78 -9.05 -2.47
CA THR A 97 15.58 -9.98 -1.66
C THR A 97 15.00 -10.09 -0.27
N ARG A 98 15.32 -11.17 0.45
CA ARG A 98 14.99 -11.27 1.88
C ARG A 98 15.77 -10.22 2.66
N ALA A 99 15.18 -9.75 3.74
CA ALA A 99 15.80 -8.77 4.63
C ALA A 99 15.75 -9.23 6.09
N VAL A 100 16.40 -8.45 6.94
CA VAL A 100 16.20 -8.46 8.39
C VAL A 100 15.84 -7.03 8.76
N VAL A 101 14.84 -6.88 9.62
CA VAL A 101 14.40 -5.59 10.16
C VAL A 101 14.38 -5.68 11.68
N ASP A 102 14.47 -4.54 12.34
CA ASP A 102 14.51 -4.35 13.80
C ASP A 102 13.13 -4.07 14.42
N PHE A 103 12.07 -4.25 13.64
CA PHE A 103 10.68 -4.07 14.08
C PHE A 103 9.84 -5.29 13.71
N GLU A 104 8.75 -5.50 14.44
CA GLU A 104 7.82 -6.59 14.19
C GLU A 104 6.73 -6.21 13.17
N MET A 105 6.13 -7.22 12.56
CA MET A 105 4.99 -7.01 11.67
C MET A 105 3.77 -6.54 12.47
N ASN A 106 3.30 -5.34 12.14
CA ASN A 106 2.13 -4.72 12.76
C ASN A 106 0.98 -4.69 11.76
N GLU A 107 -0.01 -5.58 11.91
CA GLU A 107 -1.17 -5.65 11.02
C GLU A 107 -2.00 -4.36 11.01
N SER A 108 -2.03 -3.61 12.12
CA SER A 108 -2.85 -2.40 12.25
C SER A 108 -2.38 -1.28 11.31
N VAL A 109 -1.08 -1.21 11.02
CA VAL A 109 -0.46 -0.21 10.14
C VAL A 109 -0.92 -0.32 8.68
N ALA A 110 -1.40 -1.48 8.27
CA ALA A 110 -1.97 -1.66 6.94
C ALA A 110 -3.30 -0.90 6.76
N HIS A 111 -3.96 -0.56 7.85
CA HIS A 111 -5.28 0.06 7.88
C HIS A 111 -5.16 1.55 8.16
N HIS A 112 -5.93 2.36 7.42
CA HIS A 112 -6.16 3.75 7.79
C HIS A 112 -7.39 3.80 8.70
N LEU A 113 -7.26 3.22 9.90
CA LEU A 113 -8.39 3.06 10.80
C LEU A 113 -8.75 4.42 11.42
N VAL A 114 -9.96 4.91 11.16
CA VAL A 114 -10.46 6.15 11.74
C VAL A 114 -11.69 5.89 12.61
N THR A 115 -12.04 6.83 13.49
CA THR A 115 -13.31 6.75 14.20
C THR A 115 -14.46 7.22 13.32
N VAL A 116 -15.70 6.88 13.70
CA VAL A 116 -16.89 7.40 13.00
C VAL A 116 -16.89 8.93 12.99
N LYS A 117 -16.46 9.57 14.08
CA LYS A 117 -16.39 11.04 14.18
C LYS A 117 -15.38 11.61 13.19
N ASP A 118 -14.19 11.02 13.13
CA ASP A 118 -13.14 11.50 12.22
C ASP A 118 -13.55 11.31 10.76
N SER A 119 -14.24 10.19 10.43
CA SER A 119 -14.73 9.95 9.07
C SER A 119 -15.79 10.95 8.60
N LEU A 120 -16.57 11.52 9.53
CA LEU A 120 -17.55 12.57 9.20
C LEU A 120 -16.86 13.90 8.88
N CYS A 121 -15.64 14.11 9.38
CA CYS A 121 -14.82 15.29 9.12
C CYS A 121 -13.81 15.08 7.98
N ALA A 122 -13.61 13.83 7.55
CA ALA A 122 -12.67 13.50 6.47
C ALA A 122 -13.12 14.12 5.15
N ASN A 123 -12.15 14.32 4.24
CA ASN A 123 -12.47 14.77 2.90
C ASN A 123 -13.35 13.71 2.20
N ILE A 124 -14.40 14.13 1.47
CA ILE A 124 -15.32 13.22 0.79
C ILE A 124 -14.66 12.30 -0.26
N PHE A 125 -13.45 12.63 -0.71
CA PHE A 125 -12.66 11.84 -1.64
C PHE A 125 -11.60 10.97 -0.96
N GLU A 126 -11.47 11.05 0.36
CA GLU A 126 -10.51 10.27 1.13
C GLU A 126 -11.07 8.88 1.47
N THR A 127 -10.24 7.85 1.28
CA THR A 127 -10.59 6.48 1.65
C THR A 127 -10.07 6.19 3.06
N VAL A 128 -10.98 5.75 3.94
CA VAL A 128 -10.68 5.39 5.33
C VAL A 128 -11.17 3.98 5.64
N ASP A 129 -10.50 3.30 6.57
CA ASP A 129 -10.96 2.02 7.13
C ASP A 129 -11.77 2.30 8.41
N LEU A 130 -12.97 1.71 8.54
CA LEU A 130 -13.84 1.89 9.71
C LEU A 130 -14.12 0.54 10.38
N LYS A 131 -14.00 0.49 11.71
CA LYS A 131 -14.45 -0.65 12.53
C LYS A 131 -15.64 -0.21 13.38
N VAL A 132 -16.84 -0.70 13.05
CA VAL A 132 -18.10 -0.31 13.70
C VAL A 132 -18.81 -1.51 14.31
N LYS A 133 -19.55 -1.26 15.40
CA LYS A 133 -20.46 -2.25 16.00
C LYS A 133 -21.84 -2.13 15.36
N THR A 134 -22.29 -3.18 14.68
CA THR A 134 -23.61 -3.21 14.05
C THR A 134 -24.73 -3.21 15.09
N ARG A 135 -25.72 -2.32 14.93
CA ARG A 135 -26.96 -2.28 15.71
C ARG A 135 -28.13 -2.51 14.73
N LYS A 136 -29.06 -3.40 15.08
CA LYS A 136 -30.28 -3.62 14.27
C LYS A 136 -31.28 -2.50 14.55
N LYS A 137 -31.89 -1.95 13.50
CA LYS A 137 -32.98 -0.97 13.62
C LYS A 137 -34.19 -1.69 14.25
N ALA A 138 -34.64 -1.23 15.42
CA ALA A 138 -35.90 -1.70 15.98
C ALA A 138 -37.06 -1.13 15.14
N THR A 139 -37.78 -1.99 14.43
CA THR A 139 -39.04 -1.63 13.79
C THR A 139 -40.09 -1.55 14.89
N HIS A 140 -40.52 -0.35 15.25
CA HIS A 140 -41.77 -0.15 15.97
C HIS A 140 -42.90 -0.43 14.98
N ASN A 141 -43.49 -1.62 15.05
CA ASN A 141 -44.81 -1.83 14.48
C ASN A 141 -45.80 -1.14 15.41
N HIS A 142 -46.38 -0.03 14.97
CA HIS A 142 -47.63 0.44 15.55
C HIS A 142 -48.72 -0.56 15.15
N GLN A 143 -49.32 -1.17 16.16
CA GLN A 143 -50.54 -1.95 16.07
C GLN A 143 -51.67 -1.13 16.68
#